data_AF-A0A937NTY9-F1
#
_entry.id   AF-A0A937NTY9-F1
#
_cell.length_a   1.000
_cell.length_b   1.000
_cell.length_c   1.000
_cell.angle_alpha   90.00
_cell.angle_beta   90.00
_cell.angle_gamma   90.00
#
_symmetry.space_group_name_H-M   'P 1'
#
loop_
_entity.id
_entity.type
_entity.pdbx_description
1 polymer ?
#
loop_
_entity_poly.entity_id
_entity_poly.type
_entity_poly.pdbx_seq_one_letter_code
_entity_poly.pdbx_strand_id
1 'polypeptide(L)'
;MLDQSPSIFSLIGLLALSVVWGVAALSRGRWTMLDLARPLWGIFLAIAVAEWFSFGVALWILAVLSFCALREYLSLVDIRLQDRWGILVCYLSIPFMFYLIQINWYGFFIVSIPVYAFLLMPFFVALGGRSEGIVFSVGALDFGLFFYVFCIGHLAYLMFFSTRIAMLMVATVAVAGVIAQLLQRRNVIVSLLVQILASVALFAGLAGWTGIPAVHCVGVGILIPVLVCLGRFTLKQIEGDLGIRADRLQPGRGRLIEALKCYLFTVPITFHYLRWFLKWGDELW
;
A
#
# COMPACT_ATOMS: atom_id res chain seq x y z
N MET A 1 -3.63 2.29 24.24
CA MET A 1 -2.55 2.48 23.23
C MET A 1 -1.46 1.48 23.54
N LEU A 2 -1.08 0.61 22.60
CA LEU A 2 0.05 -0.31 22.80
C LEU A 2 1.34 0.51 22.96
N ASP A 3 2.22 0.05 23.85
CA ASP A 3 3.49 0.69 24.22
C ASP A 3 4.21 1.31 23.00
N GLN A 4 4.27 2.65 22.97
CA GLN A 4 4.89 3.43 21.91
C GLN A 4 6.38 3.68 22.17
N SER A 5 7.02 2.94 23.09
CA SER A 5 8.45 3.07 23.29
C SER A 5 9.18 2.90 21.95
N PRO A 6 10.01 3.89 21.54
CA PRO A 6 10.67 3.88 20.25
C PRO A 6 11.48 2.61 20.07
N SER A 7 11.24 1.89 18.97
CA SER A 7 11.97 0.68 18.67
C SER A 7 13.18 1.00 17.81
N ILE A 8 14.32 0.34 18.07
CA ILE A 8 15.50 0.48 17.20
C ILE A 8 15.31 -0.22 15.85
N PHE A 9 14.29 -1.08 15.73
CA PHE A 9 13.99 -1.85 14.53
C PHE A 9 13.56 -0.99 13.34
N SER A 10 12.85 0.13 13.58
CA SER A 10 12.48 1.08 12.51
C SER A 10 13.72 1.70 11.87
N LEU A 11 14.70 2.10 12.70
CA LEU A 11 15.98 2.65 12.24
C LEU A 11 16.84 1.59 11.54
N ILE A 12 16.91 0.36 12.07
CA ILE A 12 17.63 -0.74 11.41
C ILE A 12 17.01 -1.04 10.03
N GLY A 13 15.68 -1.12 9.94
CA GLY A 13 14.98 -1.34 8.67
C GLY A 13 15.25 -0.21 7.67
N LEU A 14 15.19 1.04 8.11
CA LEU A 14 15.50 2.21 7.29
C LEU A 14 16.94 2.22 6.80
N LEU A 15 17.92 1.90 7.67
CA LEU A 15 19.33 1.80 7.32
C LEU A 15 19.57 0.68 6.32
N ALA A 16 19.01 -0.51 6.55
CA ALA A 16 19.12 -1.65 5.64
C ALA A 16 18.57 -1.28 4.25
N LEU A 17 17.40 -0.64 4.18
CA LEU A 17 16.82 -0.20 2.91
C LEU A 17 17.61 0.94 2.27
N SER A 18 18.23 1.82 3.06
CA SER A 18 19.12 2.87 2.54
C SER A 18 20.37 2.27 1.88
N VAL A 19 20.94 1.22 2.47
CA VAL A 19 22.07 0.47 1.88
C VAL A 19 21.62 -0.22 0.59
N VAL A 20 20.49 -0.95 0.63
CA VAL A 20 19.95 -1.64 -0.56
C VAL A 20 19.65 -0.64 -1.67
N TRP A 21 19.07 0.52 -1.34
CA TRP A 21 18.81 1.59 -2.31
C TRP A 21 20.09 2.20 -2.87
N GLY A 22 21.11 2.43 -2.04
CA GLY A 22 22.43 2.90 -2.48
C GLY A 22 23.09 1.93 -3.46
N VAL A 23 23.07 0.63 -3.14
CA VAL A 23 23.56 -0.44 -4.03
C VAL A 23 22.74 -0.50 -5.32
N ALA A 24 21.41 -0.33 -5.25
CA ALA A 24 20.53 -0.26 -6.40
C ALA A 24 20.92 0.86 -7.36
N ALA A 25 21.13 2.07 -6.83
CA ALA A 25 21.56 3.24 -7.58
C ALA A 25 22.91 3.01 -8.28
N LEU A 26 23.85 2.37 -7.60
CA LEU A 26 25.17 2.02 -8.15
C LEU A 26 25.11 0.89 -9.20
N SER A 27 24.20 -0.06 -9.05
CA SER A 27 24.09 -1.24 -9.92
C SER A 27 23.51 -0.97 -11.33
N ARG A 28 23.12 0.28 -11.63
CA ARG A 28 22.54 0.73 -12.91
C ARG A 28 21.42 -0.17 -13.45
N GLY A 29 20.60 -0.75 -12.58
CA GLY A 29 19.43 -1.54 -12.97
C GLY A 29 19.72 -2.98 -13.40
N ARG A 30 20.87 -3.56 -13.04
CA ARG A 30 21.13 -5.01 -13.27
C ARG A 30 20.17 -5.94 -12.53
N TRP A 31 19.58 -5.48 -11.43
CA TRP A 31 18.71 -6.27 -10.57
C TRP A 31 17.34 -5.60 -10.42
N THR A 32 16.32 -6.18 -11.04
CA THR A 32 14.93 -5.70 -10.98
C THR A 32 14.32 -5.79 -9.57
N MET A 33 14.82 -6.68 -8.72
CA MET A 33 14.39 -6.79 -7.31
C MET A 33 14.71 -5.56 -6.46
N LEU A 34 15.69 -4.75 -6.90
CA LEU A 34 16.10 -3.54 -6.17
C LEU A 34 15.15 -2.36 -6.41
N ASP A 35 14.29 -2.42 -7.43
CA ASP A 35 13.28 -1.38 -7.68
C ASP A 35 12.22 -1.34 -6.56
N LEU A 36 12.02 -2.43 -5.80
CA LEU A 36 11.14 -2.47 -4.62
C LEU A 36 11.66 -1.60 -3.45
N ALA A 37 12.97 -1.32 -3.39
CA ALA A 37 13.59 -0.67 -2.25
C ALA A 37 13.15 0.78 -2.06
N ARG A 38 12.80 1.49 -3.14
CA ARG A 38 12.47 2.94 -3.10
C ARG A 38 11.18 3.24 -2.35
N PRO A 39 10.01 2.69 -2.73
CA PRO A 39 8.78 2.93 -1.96
C PRO A 39 8.84 2.30 -0.58
N LEU A 40 9.51 1.15 -0.44
CA LEU A 40 9.74 0.54 0.86
C LEU A 40 10.51 1.46 1.79
N TRP A 41 11.56 2.10 1.28
CA TRP A 41 12.30 3.10 2.03
C TRP A 41 11.41 4.26 2.48
N GLY A 42 10.53 4.77 1.60
CA GLY A 42 9.57 5.82 1.94
C GLY A 42 8.58 5.40 3.05
N ILE A 43 8.11 4.16 3.01
CA ILE A 43 7.22 3.59 4.05
C ILE A 43 7.97 3.45 5.38
N PHE A 44 9.18 2.86 5.38
CA PHE A 44 9.98 2.71 6.58
C PHE A 44 10.45 4.06 7.15
N LEU A 45 10.68 5.05 6.30
CA LEU A 45 10.94 6.43 6.72
C LEU A 45 9.73 6.98 7.48
N ALA A 46 8.51 6.82 6.95
CA ALA A 46 7.31 7.25 7.65
C ALA A 46 7.16 6.54 9.01
N ILE A 47 7.38 5.23 9.07
CA ILE A 47 7.32 4.46 10.33
C ILE A 47 8.36 4.98 11.34
N ALA A 48 9.61 5.20 10.91
CA ALA A 48 10.66 5.73 11.77
C ALA A 48 10.32 7.15 12.27
N VAL A 49 9.82 8.03 11.40
CA VAL A 49 9.39 9.38 11.79
C VAL A 49 8.19 9.33 12.75
N ALA A 50 7.28 8.37 12.59
CA ALA A 50 6.14 8.20 13.50
C ALA A 50 6.61 7.78 14.91
N GLU A 51 7.57 6.87 15.00
CA GLU A 51 8.12 6.38 16.29
C GLU A 51 9.01 7.42 16.99
N TRP A 52 9.85 8.13 16.24
CA TRP A 52 10.93 8.94 16.82
C TRP A 52 10.66 10.44 16.82
N PHE A 53 9.67 10.93 16.07
CA PHE A 53 9.43 12.36 15.92
C PHE A 53 7.96 12.74 16.09
N SER A 54 7.11 12.44 15.11
CA SER A 54 5.70 12.80 15.14
C SER A 54 4.91 11.99 14.11
N PHE A 55 3.79 11.42 14.56
CA PHE A 55 2.83 10.77 13.68
C PHE A 55 2.32 11.70 12.57
N GLY A 56 2.09 12.99 12.86
CA GLY A 56 1.59 13.93 11.87
C GLY A 56 2.56 14.13 10.69
N VAL A 57 3.87 14.19 10.97
CA VAL A 57 4.87 14.30 9.90
C VAL A 57 4.95 13.00 9.09
N ALA A 58 4.94 11.85 9.77
CA ALA A 58 4.92 10.55 9.10
C ALA A 58 3.70 10.36 8.19
N LEU A 59 2.54 10.87 8.62
CA LEU A 59 1.30 10.85 7.86
C LEU A 59 1.45 11.63 6.55
N TRP A 60 2.06 12.81 6.57
CA TRP A 60 2.33 13.60 5.36
C TRP A 60 3.38 12.95 4.43
N ILE A 61 4.36 12.21 4.97
CA ILE A 61 5.28 11.40 4.14
C ILE A 61 4.51 10.34 3.34
N LEU A 62 3.57 9.64 3.99
CA LEU A 62 2.69 8.68 3.30
C LEU A 62 1.72 9.37 2.33
N ALA A 63 1.27 10.59 2.62
CA ALA A 63 0.45 11.38 1.69
C ALA A 63 1.23 11.72 0.41
N VAL A 64 2.51 12.06 0.53
CA VAL A 64 3.40 12.30 -0.62
C VAL A 64 3.63 11.01 -1.41
N LEU A 65 3.79 9.86 -0.73
CA LEU A 65 3.89 8.55 -1.40
C LEU A 65 2.61 8.24 -2.20
N SER A 66 1.44 8.48 -1.59
CA SER A 66 0.14 8.34 -2.23
C SER A 66 -0.02 9.25 -3.45
N PHE A 67 0.38 10.52 -3.33
CA PHE A 67 0.39 11.47 -4.44
C PHE A 67 1.28 11.02 -5.58
N CYS A 68 2.51 10.59 -5.28
CA CYS A 68 3.44 10.09 -6.29
C CYS A 68 2.88 8.87 -7.02
N ALA A 69 2.28 7.92 -6.29
CA ALA A 69 1.72 6.69 -6.86
C ALA A 69 0.50 6.97 -7.73
N LEU A 70 -0.42 7.81 -7.24
CA LEU A 70 -1.61 8.22 -7.98
C LEU A 70 -1.24 9.00 -9.25
N ARG A 71 -0.30 9.95 -9.16
CA ARG A 71 0.20 10.70 -10.33
C ARG A 71 0.78 9.77 -11.38
N GLU A 72 1.58 8.80 -10.95
CA GLU A 72 2.20 7.83 -11.85
C GLU A 72 1.14 6.94 -12.51
N TYR A 73 0.11 6.52 -11.77
CA TYR A 73 -1.02 5.77 -12.33
C TYR A 73 -1.82 6.58 -13.36
N LEU A 74 -2.22 7.80 -13.01
CA LEU A 74 -2.99 8.66 -13.91
C LEU A 74 -2.19 9.06 -15.17
N SER A 75 -0.86 9.00 -15.13
CA SER A 75 0.00 9.23 -16.31
C SER A 75 0.08 8.04 -17.27
N LEU A 76 -0.35 6.85 -16.82
CA LEU A 76 -0.31 5.61 -17.61
C LEU A 76 -1.67 5.23 -18.16
N VAL A 77 -2.75 5.65 -17.51
CA VAL A 77 -4.12 5.45 -18.00
C VAL A 77 -4.42 6.48 -19.08
N ASP A 78 -4.99 6.04 -20.19
CA ASP A 78 -5.47 6.89 -21.29
C ASP A 78 -6.75 7.65 -20.88
N ILE A 79 -6.63 8.59 -19.94
CA ILE A 79 -7.74 9.42 -19.46
C ILE A 79 -7.98 10.57 -20.44
N ARG A 80 -9.26 10.83 -20.74
CA ARG A 80 -9.67 11.92 -21.64
C ARG A 80 -9.37 13.27 -20.98
N LEU A 81 -8.84 14.23 -21.75
CA LEU A 81 -8.58 15.61 -21.28
C LEU A 81 -9.83 16.32 -20.70
N GLN A 82 -11.02 15.90 -21.15
CA GLN A 82 -12.31 16.42 -20.71
C GLN A 82 -12.65 16.03 -19.27
N ASP A 83 -12.05 14.96 -18.74
CA ASP A 83 -12.32 14.42 -17.41
C ASP A 83 -11.44 15.06 -16.31
N ARG A 84 -10.86 16.24 -16.59
CA ARG A 84 -9.97 16.98 -15.67
C ARG A 84 -10.57 17.23 -14.28
N TRP A 85 -11.90 17.33 -14.18
CA TRP A 85 -12.60 17.48 -12.90
C TRP A 85 -12.51 16.20 -12.06
N GLY A 86 -12.64 15.02 -12.68
CA GLY A 86 -12.42 13.75 -12.00
C GLY A 86 -10.97 13.60 -11.54
N ILE A 87 -10.00 14.01 -12.37
CA ILE A 87 -8.58 14.04 -11.99
C ILE A 87 -8.33 14.97 -10.79
N LEU A 88 -8.95 16.15 -10.77
CA LEU A 88 -8.85 17.08 -9.66
C LEU A 88 -9.39 16.46 -8.36
N VAL A 89 -10.55 15.80 -8.42
CA VAL A 89 -11.14 15.08 -7.27
C VAL A 89 -10.19 14.00 -6.77
N CYS A 90 -9.55 13.26 -7.67
CA CYS A 90 -8.54 12.27 -7.29
C CYS A 90 -7.42 12.89 -6.45
N TYR A 91 -6.86 14.03 -6.86
CA TYR A 91 -5.82 14.70 -6.09
C TYR A 91 -6.31 15.33 -4.79
N LEU A 92 -7.53 15.91 -4.78
CA LEU A 92 -8.13 16.48 -3.57
C LEU A 92 -8.51 15.42 -2.54
N SER A 93 -8.75 14.18 -2.97
CA SER A 93 -9.04 13.07 -2.06
C SER A 93 -7.87 12.74 -1.13
N ILE A 94 -6.62 13.00 -1.54
CA ILE A 94 -5.43 12.70 -0.74
C ILE A 94 -5.39 13.54 0.55
N PRO A 95 -5.33 14.89 0.49
CA PRO A 95 -5.31 15.69 1.72
C PRO A 95 -6.58 15.46 2.55
N PHE A 96 -7.73 15.24 1.92
CA PHE A 96 -8.96 14.89 2.60
C PHE A 96 -8.82 13.58 3.40
N MET A 97 -8.37 12.50 2.78
CA MET A 97 -8.21 11.20 3.45
C MET A 97 -7.18 11.25 4.58
N PHE A 98 -6.04 11.87 4.32
CA PHE A 98 -4.98 11.98 5.32
C PHE A 98 -5.39 12.91 6.47
N TYR A 99 -6.22 13.92 6.22
CA TYR A 99 -6.86 14.69 7.28
C TYR A 99 -7.78 13.83 8.15
N LEU A 100 -8.61 12.95 7.57
CA LEU A 100 -9.46 12.03 8.34
C LEU A 100 -8.66 11.11 9.26
N ILE A 101 -7.49 10.65 8.79
CA ILE A 101 -6.57 9.85 9.60
C ILE A 101 -6.02 10.68 10.76
N GLN A 102 -5.63 11.93 10.51
CA GLN A 102 -5.07 12.83 11.52
C GLN A 102 -6.04 13.08 12.68
N ILE A 103 -7.33 13.22 12.38
CA ILE A 103 -8.39 13.42 13.40
C ILE A 103 -9.00 12.11 13.91
N ASN A 104 -8.45 10.95 13.51
CA ASN A 104 -8.93 9.62 13.88
C ASN A 104 -10.42 9.36 13.55
N TRP A 105 -10.91 9.90 12.44
CA TRP A 105 -12.29 9.67 12.00
C TRP A 105 -12.42 8.40 11.15
N TYR A 106 -12.21 7.25 11.80
CA TYR A 106 -12.12 5.95 11.15
C TYR A 106 -13.38 5.57 10.35
N GLY A 107 -14.55 5.74 10.96
CA GLY A 107 -15.82 5.38 10.31
C GLY A 107 -16.02 6.09 8.98
N PHE A 108 -15.74 7.40 8.95
CA PHE A 108 -15.85 8.19 7.73
C PHE A 108 -14.75 7.87 6.71
N PHE A 109 -13.52 7.61 7.15
CA PHE A 109 -12.43 7.17 6.28
C PHE A 109 -12.79 5.92 5.46
N ILE A 110 -13.42 4.91 6.07
CA ILE A 110 -13.77 3.67 5.37
C ILE A 110 -14.80 3.88 4.28
N VAL A 111 -15.81 4.71 4.53
CA VAL A 111 -16.88 4.95 3.55
C VAL A 111 -16.49 6.01 2.51
N SER A 112 -15.46 6.81 2.78
CA SER A 112 -15.06 7.96 1.96
C SER A 112 -14.77 7.62 0.50
N ILE A 113 -14.01 6.58 0.20
CA ILE A 113 -13.76 6.16 -1.20
C ILE A 113 -14.82 5.19 -1.71
N PRO A 114 -15.09 4.05 -1.05
CA PRO A 114 -16.01 3.05 -1.56
C PRO A 114 -17.45 3.53 -1.74
N VAL A 115 -17.88 4.56 -1.00
CA VAL A 115 -19.25 5.11 -1.10
C VAL A 115 -19.22 6.52 -1.70
N TYR A 116 -18.59 7.49 -1.02
CA TYR A 116 -18.73 8.89 -1.42
C TYR A 116 -17.96 9.22 -2.70
N ALA A 117 -16.71 8.79 -2.83
CA ALA A 117 -15.96 9.03 -4.07
C ALA A 117 -16.61 8.33 -5.26
N PHE A 118 -17.06 7.07 -5.09
CA PHE A 118 -17.73 6.31 -6.15
C PHE A 118 -19.05 6.97 -6.63
N LEU A 119 -19.76 7.69 -5.76
CA LEU A 119 -20.96 8.46 -6.13
C LEU A 119 -20.62 9.81 -6.75
N LEU A 120 -19.57 10.48 -6.26
CA LEU A 120 -19.17 11.80 -6.73
C LEU A 120 -18.39 11.74 -8.06
N MET A 121 -17.62 10.69 -8.30
CA MET A 121 -16.77 10.55 -9.48
C MET A 121 -17.56 10.63 -10.79
N PRO A 122 -18.67 9.89 -10.98
CA PRO A 122 -19.51 10.03 -12.17
C PRO A 122 -20.03 11.45 -12.38
N PHE A 123 -20.42 12.14 -11.32
CA PHE A 123 -20.89 13.53 -11.39
C PHE A 123 -19.78 14.45 -11.91
N PHE A 124 -18.57 14.38 -11.35
CA PHE A 124 -17.46 15.23 -11.77
C PHE A 124 -16.95 14.91 -13.18
N VAL A 125 -16.98 13.64 -13.58
CA VAL A 125 -16.66 13.25 -14.97
C VAL A 125 -17.74 13.77 -15.93
N ALA A 126 -19.02 13.70 -15.56
CA ALA A 126 -20.14 14.19 -16.38
C ALA A 126 -20.12 15.71 -16.61
N LEU A 127 -19.56 16.50 -15.68
CA LEU A 127 -19.34 17.95 -15.88
C LEU A 127 -18.44 18.27 -17.09
N GLY A 128 -17.69 17.28 -17.61
CA GLY A 128 -16.92 17.41 -18.85
C GLY A 128 -17.77 17.52 -20.12
N GLY A 129 -19.08 17.24 -20.05
CA GLY A 129 -20.05 17.51 -21.12
C GLY A 129 -20.08 16.51 -22.28
N ARG A 130 -19.31 15.41 -22.23
CA ARG A 130 -19.34 14.34 -23.25
C ARG A 130 -19.60 12.97 -22.63
N SER A 131 -20.59 12.24 -23.17
CA SER A 131 -21.04 10.94 -22.66
C SER A 131 -20.16 9.75 -23.06
N GLU A 132 -19.45 9.83 -24.18
CA GLU A 132 -18.67 8.73 -24.74
C GLU A 132 -17.47 8.37 -23.87
N GLY A 133 -17.44 7.15 -23.31
CA GLY A 133 -16.32 6.66 -22.50
C GLY A 133 -16.34 7.08 -21.03
N ILE A 134 -17.43 7.67 -20.52
CA ILE A 134 -17.57 8.04 -19.09
C ILE A 134 -17.35 6.84 -18.17
N VAL A 135 -17.94 5.69 -18.49
CA VAL A 135 -17.86 4.49 -17.63
C VAL A 135 -16.41 4.03 -17.46
N PHE A 136 -15.62 4.03 -18.53
CA PHE A 136 -14.21 3.69 -18.48
C PHE A 136 -13.42 4.69 -17.61
N SER A 137 -13.62 6.00 -17.83
CA SER A 137 -12.93 7.03 -17.06
C SER A 137 -13.27 6.97 -15.56
N VAL A 138 -14.55 6.82 -15.22
CA VAL A 138 -15.00 6.68 -13.82
C VAL A 138 -14.34 5.45 -13.20
N GLY A 139 -14.44 4.29 -13.85
CA GLY A 139 -13.86 3.05 -13.33
C GLY A 139 -12.35 3.17 -13.13
N ALA A 140 -11.62 3.75 -14.08
CA ALA A 140 -10.17 3.94 -13.95
C ALA A 140 -9.81 4.93 -12.83
N LEU A 141 -10.51 6.05 -12.72
CA LEU A 141 -10.29 7.02 -11.64
C LEU A 141 -10.58 6.42 -10.26
N ASP A 142 -11.68 5.67 -10.12
CA ASP A 142 -12.05 5.00 -8.88
C ASP A 142 -11.08 3.87 -8.51
N PHE A 143 -10.57 3.10 -9.48
CA PHE A 143 -9.48 2.15 -9.23
C PHE A 143 -8.22 2.85 -8.73
N GLY A 144 -7.87 3.99 -9.32
CA GLY A 144 -6.75 4.82 -8.87
C GLY A 144 -6.91 5.28 -7.42
N LEU A 145 -8.10 5.79 -7.07
CA LEU A 145 -8.43 6.17 -5.71
C LEU A 145 -8.33 5.01 -4.73
N PHE A 146 -8.96 3.89 -5.07
CA PHE A 146 -8.98 2.71 -4.22
C PHE A 146 -7.56 2.20 -3.94
N PHE A 147 -6.74 1.98 -4.97
CA PHE A 147 -5.41 1.44 -4.76
C PHE A 147 -4.44 2.45 -4.14
N TYR A 148 -4.34 3.66 -4.69
CA TYR A 148 -3.23 4.54 -4.34
C TYR A 148 -3.56 5.54 -3.23
N VAL A 149 -4.84 5.68 -2.85
CA VAL A 149 -5.25 6.54 -1.74
C VAL A 149 -5.83 5.71 -0.60
N PHE A 150 -6.85 4.90 -0.84
CA PHE A 150 -7.53 4.13 0.20
C PHE A 150 -6.61 3.06 0.81
N CYS A 151 -5.95 2.23 0.00
CA CYS A 151 -5.09 1.16 0.54
C CYS A 151 -3.84 1.70 1.25
N ILE A 152 -3.24 2.80 0.76
CA ILE A 152 -2.12 3.47 1.46
C ILE A 152 -2.61 4.14 2.75
N GLY A 153 -3.82 4.70 2.75
CA GLY A 153 -4.46 5.24 3.95
C GLY A 153 -4.64 4.18 5.05
N HIS A 154 -4.94 2.93 4.69
CA HIS A 154 -5.01 1.83 5.67
C HIS A 154 -3.66 1.54 6.33
N LEU A 155 -2.56 1.68 5.60
CA LEU A 155 -1.22 1.57 6.16
C LEU A 155 -0.94 2.69 7.17
N ALA A 156 -1.35 3.92 6.84
CA ALA A 156 -1.23 5.07 7.73
C ALA A 156 -2.10 4.91 9.01
N TYR A 157 -3.33 4.39 8.88
CA TYR A 157 -4.15 4.06 10.04
C TYR A 157 -3.55 2.91 10.88
N LEU A 158 -2.95 1.90 10.25
CA LEU A 158 -2.27 0.85 11.00
C LEU A 158 -1.10 1.43 11.82
N MET A 159 -0.34 2.35 11.23
CA MET A 159 0.75 3.06 11.89
C MET A 159 0.26 3.93 13.06
N PHE A 160 -0.92 4.55 12.95
CA PHE A 160 -1.56 5.28 14.05
C PHE A 160 -1.83 4.37 15.27
N PHE A 161 -2.32 3.15 15.03
CA PHE A 161 -2.61 2.20 16.11
C PHE A 161 -1.36 1.52 16.67
N SER A 162 -0.45 1.09 15.79
CA SER A 162 0.78 0.41 16.18
C SER A 162 1.81 0.45 15.05
N THR A 163 2.89 1.21 15.27
CA THR A 163 4.05 1.27 14.37
C THR A 163 4.74 -0.09 14.26
N ARG A 164 4.81 -0.86 15.35
CA ARG A 164 5.43 -2.20 15.40
C ARG A 164 4.71 -3.18 14.47
N ILE A 165 3.38 -3.16 14.48
CA ILE A 165 2.58 -4.06 13.66
C ILE A 165 2.57 -3.59 12.20
N ALA A 166 2.50 -2.28 11.95
CA ALA A 166 2.68 -1.72 10.61
C ALA A 166 4.03 -2.15 10.02
N MET A 167 5.11 -2.06 10.80
CA MET A 167 6.45 -2.48 10.38
C MET A 167 6.51 -3.97 10.06
N LEU A 168 6.00 -4.83 10.95
CA LEU A 168 6.00 -6.28 10.73
C LEU A 168 5.17 -6.66 9.49
N MET A 169 4.00 -6.04 9.30
CA MET A 169 3.16 -6.28 8.13
C MET A 169 3.88 -5.86 6.85
N VAL A 170 4.46 -4.64 6.80
CA VAL A 170 5.19 -4.15 5.63
C VAL A 170 6.39 -5.04 5.33
N ALA A 171 7.16 -5.43 6.35
CA ALA A 171 8.30 -6.33 6.19
C ALA A 171 7.89 -7.70 5.66
N THR A 172 6.80 -8.28 6.19
CA THR A 172 6.28 -9.58 5.73
C THR A 172 5.81 -9.51 4.28
N VAL A 173 5.09 -8.46 3.91
CA VAL A 173 4.65 -8.24 2.52
C VAL A 173 5.86 -8.08 1.59
N ALA A 174 6.91 -7.37 2.02
CA ALA A 174 8.15 -7.24 1.26
C ALA A 174 8.82 -8.61 1.03
N VAL A 175 8.97 -9.40 2.10
CA VAL A 175 9.56 -10.75 2.04
C VAL A 175 8.73 -11.65 1.13
N ALA A 176 7.41 -11.68 1.28
CA ALA A 176 6.52 -12.46 0.44
C ALA A 176 6.63 -12.03 -1.04
N GLY A 177 6.66 -10.73 -1.31
CA GLY A 177 6.86 -10.18 -2.66
C GLY A 177 8.19 -10.60 -3.30
N VAL A 178 9.29 -10.52 -2.55
CA VAL A 178 10.63 -10.97 -3.01
C VAL A 178 10.63 -12.46 -3.31
N ILE A 179 10.11 -13.29 -2.40
CA ILE A 179 9.99 -14.74 -2.62
C ILE A 179 9.16 -15.03 -3.87
N ALA A 180 8.04 -14.32 -4.03
CA ALA A 180 7.16 -14.47 -5.18
C ALA A 180 7.82 -14.03 -6.50
N GLN A 181 8.80 -13.13 -6.47
CA GLN A 181 9.60 -12.74 -7.63
C GLN A 181 10.71 -13.77 -7.93
N LEU A 182 11.39 -14.28 -6.90
CA LEU A 182 12.45 -15.28 -7.05
C LEU A 182 11.92 -16.62 -7.56
N LEU A 183 10.75 -17.04 -7.08
CA LEU A 183 10.10 -18.29 -7.46
C LEU A 183 9.11 -18.14 -8.61
N GLN A 184 9.11 -16.99 -9.32
CA GLN A 184 8.16 -16.73 -10.41
C GLN A 184 8.23 -17.74 -11.57
N ARG A 185 9.39 -18.39 -11.77
CA ARG A 185 9.59 -19.42 -12.81
C ARG A 185 9.22 -20.83 -12.35
N ARG A 186 8.96 -21.01 -11.04
CA ARG A 186 8.53 -22.28 -10.46
C ARG A 186 6.99 -22.32 -10.42
N ASN A 187 6.44 -23.42 -9.90
CA ASN A 187 5.01 -23.56 -9.68
C ASN A 187 4.52 -22.52 -8.64
N VAL A 188 3.39 -21.87 -8.93
CA VAL A 188 2.71 -20.91 -8.05
C VAL A 188 2.46 -21.51 -6.66
N ILE A 189 2.10 -22.79 -6.58
CA ILE A 189 1.85 -23.49 -5.31
C ILE A 189 3.12 -23.55 -4.45
N VAL A 190 4.26 -23.92 -5.06
CA VAL A 190 5.54 -23.98 -4.34
C VAL A 190 5.95 -22.59 -3.86
N SER A 191 5.78 -21.57 -4.71
CA SER A 191 6.02 -20.17 -4.34
C SER A 191 5.16 -19.75 -3.15
N LEU A 192 3.87 -20.08 -3.16
CA LEU A 192 2.95 -19.75 -2.08
C LEU A 192 3.30 -20.46 -0.76
N LEU A 193 3.65 -21.74 -0.81
CA LEU A 193 4.05 -22.50 0.39
C LEU A 193 5.29 -21.91 1.07
N VAL A 194 6.30 -21.50 0.28
CA VAL A 194 7.50 -20.85 0.82
C VAL A 194 7.16 -19.48 1.43
N GLN A 195 6.28 -18.72 0.80
CA GLN A 195 5.80 -17.44 1.35
C GLN A 195 5.05 -17.63 2.68
N ILE A 196 4.17 -18.64 2.78
CA ILE A 196 3.45 -18.99 4.01
C ILE A 196 4.43 -19.36 5.12
N LEU A 197 5.38 -20.25 4.84
CA LEU A 197 6.37 -20.67 5.83
C LEU A 197 7.18 -19.47 6.33
N ALA A 198 7.69 -18.63 5.43
CA ALA A 198 8.45 -17.44 5.79
C ALA A 198 7.63 -16.43 6.60
N SER A 199 6.38 -16.20 6.21
CA SER A 199 5.50 -15.21 6.85
C SER A 199 5.06 -15.67 8.24
N VAL A 200 4.67 -16.93 8.40
CA VAL A 200 4.33 -17.51 9.72
C VAL A 200 5.56 -17.51 10.64
N ALA A 201 6.74 -17.86 10.13
CA ALA A 201 7.97 -17.82 10.92
C ALA A 201 8.29 -16.40 11.41
N LEU A 202 8.12 -15.38 10.56
CA LEU A 202 8.37 -13.99 10.92
C LEU A 202 7.38 -13.50 12.00
N PHE A 203 6.08 -13.78 11.83
CA PHE A 203 5.04 -13.40 12.79
C PHE A 203 5.15 -14.15 14.12
N ALA A 204 5.46 -15.45 14.09
CA ALA A 204 5.66 -16.23 15.31
C ALA A 204 6.92 -15.79 16.06
N GLY A 205 8.02 -15.55 15.35
CA GLY A 205 9.28 -15.10 15.96
C GLY A 205 9.20 -13.71 16.59
N LEU A 206 8.31 -12.84 16.08
CA LEU A 206 8.12 -11.46 16.56
C LEU A 206 6.78 -11.27 17.30
N ALA A 207 6.11 -12.36 17.68
CA ALA A 207 4.83 -12.31 18.41
C ALA A 207 4.96 -11.55 19.75
N GLY A 208 6.04 -11.84 20.50
CA GLY A 208 6.30 -11.17 21.79
C GLY A 208 6.56 -9.66 21.66
N TRP A 209 7.13 -9.21 20.54
CA TRP A 209 7.43 -7.79 20.30
C TRP A 209 6.19 -7.00 19.84
N THR A 210 5.33 -7.64 19.05
CA THR A 210 4.12 -7.03 18.50
C THR A 210 2.90 -7.12 19.42
N GLY A 211 2.91 -8.03 20.39
CA GLY A 211 1.78 -8.28 21.28
C GLY A 211 0.60 -8.97 20.59
N ILE A 212 0.80 -9.51 19.38
CA ILE A 212 -0.23 -10.25 18.65
C ILE A 212 -0.33 -11.67 19.26
N PRO A 213 -1.53 -12.14 19.65
CA PRO A 213 -1.70 -13.52 20.13
C PRO A 213 -1.26 -14.54 19.08
N ALA A 214 -0.65 -15.65 19.51
CA ALA A 214 -0.04 -16.65 18.63
C ALA A 214 -1.00 -17.20 17.55
N VAL A 215 -2.29 -17.35 17.88
CA VAL A 215 -3.34 -17.78 16.93
C VAL A 215 -3.46 -16.80 15.76
N HIS A 216 -3.42 -15.49 16.04
CA HIS A 216 -3.50 -14.45 15.02
C HIS A 216 -2.19 -14.28 14.26
N CYS A 217 -1.03 -14.58 14.86
CA CYS A 217 0.25 -14.64 14.14
C CYS A 217 0.22 -15.68 13.01
N VAL A 218 -0.33 -16.88 13.26
CA VAL A 218 -0.50 -17.91 12.23
C VAL A 218 -1.52 -17.47 11.19
N GLY A 219 -2.66 -16.92 11.62
CA GLY A 219 -3.72 -16.44 10.74
C GLY A 219 -3.23 -15.37 9.75
N VAL A 220 -2.57 -14.32 10.26
CA VAL A 220 -2.01 -13.25 9.41
C VAL A 220 -0.82 -13.74 8.58
N GLY A 221 0.02 -14.62 9.13
CA GLY A 221 1.14 -15.23 8.41
C GLY A 221 0.71 -16.07 7.21
N ILE A 222 -0.49 -16.65 7.22
CA ILE A 222 -1.08 -17.34 6.06
C ILE A 222 -1.78 -16.35 5.13
N LEU A 223 -2.53 -15.39 5.70
CA LEU A 223 -3.35 -14.44 4.95
C LEU A 223 -2.49 -13.55 4.03
N ILE A 224 -1.39 -12.99 4.53
CA ILE A 224 -0.54 -12.06 3.77
C ILE A 224 -0.04 -12.67 2.45
N PRO A 225 0.62 -13.85 2.43
CA PRO A 225 1.02 -14.52 1.19
C PRO A 225 -0.10 -14.75 0.18
N VAL A 226 -1.28 -15.15 0.65
CA VAL A 226 -2.44 -15.37 -0.21
C VAL A 226 -2.86 -14.06 -0.88
N LEU A 227 -2.94 -12.97 -0.12
CA LEU A 227 -3.28 -11.65 -0.63
C LEU A 227 -2.20 -11.07 -1.56
N VAL A 228 -0.93 -11.30 -1.27
CA VAL A 228 0.18 -10.93 -2.16
C VAL A 228 0.05 -11.67 -3.50
N CYS A 229 -0.24 -12.96 -3.48
CA CYS A 229 -0.45 -13.76 -4.69
C CYS A 229 -1.66 -13.25 -5.50
N LEU A 230 -2.81 -13.07 -4.85
CA LEU A 230 -4.03 -12.58 -5.47
C LEU A 230 -3.86 -11.16 -6.04
N GLY A 231 -3.30 -10.24 -5.25
CA GLY A 231 -3.07 -8.86 -5.67
C GLY A 231 -2.14 -8.76 -6.87
N ARG A 232 -1.02 -9.50 -6.86
CA ARG A 232 -0.10 -9.54 -8.01
C ARG A 232 -0.75 -10.10 -9.26
N PHE A 233 -1.58 -11.15 -9.13
CA PHE A 233 -2.30 -11.71 -10.26
C PHE A 233 -3.31 -10.72 -10.83
N THR A 234 -4.19 -10.18 -9.99
CA THR A 234 -5.27 -9.28 -10.43
C THR A 234 -4.73 -7.97 -11.01
N LEU A 235 -3.77 -7.32 -10.33
CA LEU A 235 -3.18 -6.08 -10.83
C LEU A 235 -2.44 -6.26 -12.15
N LYS A 236 -1.83 -7.43 -12.37
CA LYS A 236 -1.19 -7.74 -13.67
C LYS A 236 -2.21 -7.83 -14.81
N GLN A 237 -3.41 -8.35 -14.55
CA GLN A 237 -4.48 -8.36 -15.57
C GLN A 237 -5.00 -6.95 -15.85
N ILE A 238 -5.23 -6.17 -14.79
CA ILE A 238 -5.67 -4.76 -14.90
C ILE A 238 -4.64 -3.94 -15.70
N GLU A 239 -3.36 -4.09 -15.42
CA GLU A 239 -2.31 -3.42 -16.20
C GLU A 239 -2.24 -3.86 -17.65
N GLY A 240 -2.49 -5.14 -17.92
CA GLY A 240 -2.60 -5.67 -19.27
C GLY A 240 -3.72 -5.01 -20.06
N ASP A 241 -4.88 -4.81 -19.42
CA ASP A 241 -6.04 -4.13 -20.00
C ASP A 241 -5.79 -2.63 -20.21
N LEU A 242 -5.14 -1.97 -19.24
CA LEU A 242 -4.73 -0.57 -19.33
C LEU A 242 -3.58 -0.31 -20.32
N GLY A 243 -3.07 -1.34 -21.00
CA GLY A 243 -1.98 -1.19 -21.97
C GLY A 243 -0.64 -0.82 -21.35
N ILE A 244 -0.48 -0.97 -20.02
CA ILE A 244 0.73 -0.64 -19.28
C ILE A 244 1.77 -1.72 -19.56
N ARG A 245 2.74 -1.40 -20.42
CA ARG A 245 3.79 -2.36 -20.79
C ARG A 245 4.99 -2.29 -19.83
N ALA A 246 5.38 -3.44 -19.29
CA ALA A 246 6.47 -3.57 -18.32
C ALA A 246 7.84 -3.11 -18.86
N ASP A 247 8.06 -3.16 -20.17
CA ASP A 247 9.29 -2.74 -20.86
C ASP A 247 9.48 -1.22 -20.89
N ARG A 248 8.40 -0.44 -20.69
CA ARG A 248 8.43 1.03 -20.70
C ARG A 248 8.56 1.64 -19.31
N LEU A 249 8.63 0.82 -18.25
CA LEU A 249 8.63 1.30 -16.87
C LEU A 249 9.94 2.02 -16.49
N GLN A 250 9.84 3.33 -16.27
CA GLN A 250 10.95 4.20 -15.85
C GLN A 250 10.64 4.84 -14.49
N PRO A 251 11.63 5.35 -13.75
CA PRO A 251 11.36 6.14 -12.55
C PRO A 251 10.41 7.30 -12.90
N GLY A 252 9.24 7.37 -12.25
CA GLY A 252 8.18 8.32 -12.58
C GLY A 252 7.26 7.93 -13.75
N ARG A 253 7.38 6.69 -14.26
CA ARG A 253 6.55 6.08 -15.32
C ARG A 253 6.28 4.60 -15.02
N GLY A 254 5.58 4.30 -13.93
CA GLY A 254 5.03 3.01 -13.50
C GLY A 254 5.86 2.11 -12.56
N ARG A 255 7.11 2.47 -12.22
CA ARG A 255 7.92 1.70 -11.25
C ARG A 255 7.40 1.76 -9.82
N LEU A 256 6.80 2.88 -9.40
CA LEU A 256 6.23 3.00 -8.06
C LEU A 256 5.02 2.07 -7.90
N ILE A 257 4.20 1.99 -8.94
CA ILE A 257 3.04 1.10 -9.01
C ILE A 257 3.49 -0.36 -8.89
N GLU A 258 4.46 -0.78 -9.70
CA GLU A 258 5.02 -2.13 -9.69
C GLU A 258 5.44 -2.55 -8.27
N ALA A 259 6.16 -1.67 -7.58
CA ALA A 259 6.67 -1.96 -6.25
C ALA A 259 5.59 -1.94 -5.16
N LEU A 260 4.50 -1.19 -5.34
CA LEU A 260 3.37 -1.17 -4.40
C LEU A 260 2.39 -2.33 -4.57
N LYS A 261 2.42 -3.08 -5.68
CA LYS A 261 1.47 -4.17 -6.00
C LYS A 261 1.19 -5.14 -4.86
N CYS A 262 2.24 -5.56 -4.14
CA CYS A 262 2.11 -6.54 -3.06
C CYS A 262 1.34 -5.97 -1.85
N TYR A 263 1.30 -4.65 -1.69
CA TYR A 263 0.67 -3.94 -0.58
C TYR A 263 -0.79 -3.61 -0.84
N LEU A 264 -1.15 -3.31 -2.10
CA LEU A 264 -2.46 -2.75 -2.46
C LEU A 264 -3.64 -3.63 -2.04
N PHE A 265 -3.55 -4.96 -2.16
CA PHE A 265 -4.58 -5.88 -1.65
C PHE A 265 -4.37 -6.23 -0.18
N THR A 266 -3.10 -6.37 0.20
CA THR A 266 -2.74 -6.98 1.48
C THR A 266 -3.00 -6.06 2.67
N VAL A 267 -2.68 -4.77 2.52
CA VAL A 267 -2.79 -3.77 3.60
C VAL A 267 -4.22 -3.63 4.13
N PRO A 268 -5.24 -3.30 3.31
CA PRO A 268 -6.58 -3.05 3.84
C PRO A 268 -7.20 -4.29 4.50
N ILE A 269 -7.05 -5.47 3.88
CA ILE A 269 -7.64 -6.71 4.40
C ILE A 269 -6.94 -7.14 5.69
N THR A 270 -5.60 -7.07 5.73
CA THR A 270 -4.84 -7.40 6.94
C THR A 270 -5.14 -6.41 8.07
N PHE A 271 -5.27 -5.12 7.74
CA PHE A 271 -5.71 -4.10 8.70
C PHE A 271 -7.07 -4.43 9.30
N HIS A 272 -8.08 -4.76 8.48
CA HIS A 272 -9.42 -5.09 8.97
C HIS A 272 -9.43 -6.37 9.81
N TYR A 273 -8.67 -7.40 9.41
CA TYR A 273 -8.48 -8.60 10.21
C TYR A 273 -7.91 -8.26 11.59
N LEU A 274 -6.79 -7.53 11.63
CA LEU A 274 -6.13 -7.16 12.88
C LEU A 274 -7.03 -6.29 13.76
N ARG A 275 -7.72 -5.30 13.18
CA ARG A 275 -8.63 -4.43 13.93
C ARG A 275 -9.78 -5.23 14.55
N TRP A 276 -10.42 -6.10 13.78
CA TRP A 276 -11.56 -6.90 14.24
C TRP A 276 -11.18 -7.84 15.39
N PHE A 277 -10.05 -8.54 15.27
CA PHE A 277 -9.64 -9.52 16.26
C PHE A 277 -8.91 -8.94 17.47
N LEU A 278 -8.13 -7.87 17.28
CA LEU A 278 -7.43 -7.18 18.36
C LEU A 278 -8.27 -6.08 19.01
N LYS A 279 -9.53 -5.89 18.56
CA LYS A 279 -10.51 -4.95 19.11
C LYS A 279 -9.97 -3.52 19.21
N TRP A 280 -9.19 -3.10 18.22
CA TRP A 280 -8.63 -1.76 18.20
C TRP A 280 -9.70 -0.72 17.91
N GLY A 281 -9.90 0.19 18.85
CA GLY A 281 -10.83 1.31 18.69
C GLY A 281 -12.28 0.97 19.02
N ASP A 282 -12.55 -0.13 19.72
CA ASP A 282 -13.89 -0.46 20.25
C ASP A 282 -14.34 0.48 21.39
N GLU A 283 -13.45 1.36 21.89
CA GLU A 283 -13.77 2.40 22.87
C GLU A 283 -14.26 3.73 22.27
N LEU A 284 -14.32 3.85 20.93
CA LEU A 284 -14.59 5.12 20.24
C LEU A 284 -15.66 5.00 19.14
N TRP A 285 -16.77 4.35 19.47
CA TRP A 285 -18.05 4.53 18.77
C TRP A 285 -18.95 5.45 19.56
#